data_AF-A0A920IN66-F1
#
_entry.id   AF-A0A920IN66-F1
#
_cell.length_a   1.000
_cell.length_b   1.000
_cell.length_c   1.000
_cell.angle_alpha   90.00
_cell.angle_beta   90.00
_cell.angle_gamma   90.00
#
_symmetry.space_group_name_H-M   'P 1'
#
loop_
_entity.id
_entity.type
_entity.pdbx_description
1 polymer ?
#
loop_
_entity_poly.entity_id
_entity_poly.type
_entity_poly.pdbx_seq_one_letter_code
_entity_poly.pdbx_strand_id
1 'polypeptide(L)'
;MLSNFLYIKYFSKIGLALSLFLLLLSCASNKKTETKYIERSLHQIYGSALDSLLSSDYEKASLEFEEVERQHPYSEWAKKQL
;
A
#
# COMPACT_ATOMS: atom_id res chain seq x y z
N MET A 1 -2.30 -19.64 48.20
CA MET A 1 -3.65 -19.26 47.70
C MET A 1 -3.65 -17.91 46.97
N LEU A 2 -2.94 -16.87 47.44
CA LEU A 2 -2.84 -15.57 46.73
C LEU A 2 -2.08 -15.59 45.39
N SER A 3 -1.11 -16.48 45.21
CA SER A 3 -0.29 -16.57 43.99
C SER A 3 -1.08 -16.98 42.75
N ASN A 4 -2.02 -17.93 42.88
CA ASN A 4 -2.89 -18.36 41.77
C ASN A 4 -3.80 -17.22 41.28
N PHE A 5 -4.27 -16.35 42.18
CA PHE A 5 -5.13 -15.22 41.82
C PHE A 5 -4.36 -14.12 41.06
N LEU A 6 -3.09 -13.91 41.42
CA LEU A 6 -2.15 -13.06 40.69
C LEU A 6 -1.81 -13.65 39.31
N TYR A 7 -1.60 -14.97 39.21
CA TYR A 7 -1.31 -15.67 37.96
C TYR A 7 -2.47 -15.57 36.96
N ILE A 8 -3.71 -15.71 37.42
CA ILE A 8 -4.93 -15.58 36.61
C ILE A 8 -5.08 -14.15 36.07
N LYS A 9 -4.83 -13.13 36.90
CA LYS A 9 -4.86 -11.73 36.45
C LYS A 9 -3.73 -11.39 35.48
N TYR A 10 -2.52 -11.92 35.68
CA TYR A 10 -1.41 -11.75 34.75
C TYR A 10 -1.68 -12.43 33.41
N PHE A 11 -2.23 -13.64 33.43
CA PHE A 11 -2.62 -14.38 32.22
C PHE A 11 -3.68 -13.63 31.40
N SER A 12 -4.66 -13.01 32.08
CA SER A 12 -5.67 -12.16 31.43
C SER A 12 -5.06 -10.90 30.80
N LYS A 13 -4.10 -10.23 31.45
CA LYS A 13 -3.41 -9.07 30.89
C LYS A 13 -2.54 -9.43 29.68
N ILE A 14 -1.88 -10.59 29.72
CA ILE A 14 -1.07 -11.10 28.60
C ILE A 14 -1.95 -11.41 27.39
N GLY A 15 -3.12 -12.02 27.59
CA GLY A 15 -4.08 -12.27 26.51
C GLY A 15 -4.59 -10.99 25.83
N LEU A 16 -4.88 -9.95 26.62
CA LEU A 16 -5.34 -8.67 26.10
C LEU A 16 -4.24 -7.91 25.33
N ALA A 17 -3.00 -7.96 25.83
CA ALA A 17 -1.85 -7.39 25.13
C ALA A 17 -1.55 -8.11 23.80
N LEU A 18 -1.68 -9.44 23.77
CA LEU A 18 -1.47 -10.26 22.57
C LEU A 18 -2.53 -9.95 21.50
N SER A 19 -3.81 -9.83 21.90
CA SER A 19 -4.89 -9.45 20.98
C SER A 19 -4.65 -8.08 20.34
N LEU A 20 -4.11 -7.12 21.08
CA LEU A 20 -3.82 -5.78 20.56
C LEU A 20 -2.67 -5.82 19.54
N PHE A 21 -1.69 -6.70 19.76
CA PHE A 21 -0.57 -6.90 18.84
C PHE A 21 -1.00 -7.55 17.52
N LEU A 22 -1.98 -8.47 17.56
CA LEU A 22 -2.52 -9.11 16.35
C LEU A 22 -3.23 -8.11 15.41
N LEU A 23 -3.86 -7.07 15.94
CA LEU A 23 -4.55 -6.05 15.13
C LEU A 23 -3.58 -5.23 14.25
N LEU A 24 -2.31 -5.13 14.63
CA LEU A 24 -1.30 -4.37 13.88
C LEU A 24 -0.86 -5.07 12.58
N LEU A 25 -1.12 -6.37 12.43
CA LEU A 25 -0.69 -7.15 11.26
C LEU A 25 -1.64 -7.03 10.05
N SER A 26 -2.78 -6.36 10.18
CA SER A 26 -3.81 -6.33 9.13
C SER A 26 -3.59 -5.28 8.02
N CYS A 27 -2.61 -4.39 8.13
CA CYS A 27 -2.47 -3.24 7.22
C CYS A 27 -1.71 -3.54 5.91
N ALA A 28 -1.20 -4.75 5.73
CA ALA A 28 -0.41 -5.11 4.54
C ALA A 28 -1.27 -5.83 3.48
N SER A 29 -2.14 -5.10 2.78
CA SER A 29 -2.79 -5.61 1.56
C SER A 29 -1.85 -5.40 0.37
N ASN A 30 -1.14 -6.45 -0.05
CA ASN A 30 -0.19 -6.42 -1.15
C ASN A 30 -0.92 -6.80 -2.46
N LYS A 31 -1.60 -5.85 -3.09
CA LYS A 31 -2.23 -6.06 -4.40
C LYS A 31 -1.12 -6.02 -5.47
N LYS A 32 -0.39 -7.11 -5.63
CA LYS A 32 0.63 -7.26 -6.67
C LYS A 32 -0.05 -7.46 -8.02
N THR A 33 -0.42 -6.38 -8.69
CA THR A 33 -0.60 -6.41 -10.14
C THR A 33 0.78 -6.52 -10.76
N GLU A 34 1.25 -7.74 -10.99
CA GLU A 34 2.46 -7.97 -11.79
C GLU A 34 2.16 -7.61 -13.25
N THR A 35 2.14 -6.32 -13.55
CA THR A 35 2.14 -5.81 -14.91
C THR A 35 3.51 -6.10 -15.51
N LYS A 36 3.53 -6.98 -16.51
CA LYS A 36 4.70 -7.30 -17.31
C LYS A 36 5.38 -6.00 -17.77
N TYR A 37 6.69 -5.90 -17.56
CA TYR A 37 7.48 -4.75 -18.01
C TYR A 37 7.35 -4.60 -19.53
N ILE A 38 6.72 -3.53 -19.98
CA ILE A 38 6.63 -3.14 -21.39
C ILE A 38 7.23 -1.74 -21.46
N GLU A 39 8.29 -1.58 -22.24
CA GLU A 39 8.86 -0.27 -22.52
C GLU A 39 7.79 0.57 -23.24
N ARG A 40 7.33 1.62 -22.56
CA ARG A 40 6.38 2.60 -23.08
C ARG A 40 7.04 3.98 -22.98
N SER A 41 6.76 4.85 -23.93
CA SER A 41 7.23 6.23 -23.86
C SER A 41 6.49 7.02 -22.78
N LEU A 42 7.12 8.06 -22.23
CA LEU A 42 6.55 8.95 -21.22
C LEU A 42 5.14 9.45 -21.59
N HIS A 43 4.98 9.91 -22.83
CA HIS A 43 3.69 10.42 -23.32
C HIS A 43 2.60 9.35 -23.36
N GLN A 44 2.96 8.10 -23.64
CA GLN A 44 1.99 7.00 -23.65
C GLN A 44 1.52 6.64 -22.24
N ILE A 45 2.46 6.51 -21.30
CA ILE A 45 2.13 6.18 -19.90
C ILE A 45 1.35 7.34 -19.26
N TYR A 46 1.77 8.58 -19.49
CA TYR A 46 1.07 9.75 -18.97
C TYR A 46 -0.33 9.91 -19.57
N GLY A 47 -0.46 9.71 -20.88
CA GLY A 47 -1.76 9.77 -21.56
C GLY A 47 -2.74 8.74 -21.01
N SER A 48 -2.30 7.49 -20.84
CA SER A 48 -3.16 6.44 -20.30
C SER A 48 -3.51 6.68 -18.82
N ALA A 49 -2.59 7.26 -18.04
CA ALA A 49 -2.84 7.63 -16.65
C ALA A 49 -3.90 8.74 -16.56
N LEU A 50 -3.81 9.74 -17.45
CA LEU A 50 -4.77 10.83 -17.55
C LEU A 50 -6.15 10.34 -18.00
N ASP A 51 -6.21 9.44 -18.99
CA ASP A 51 -7.46 8.83 -19.45
C ASP A 51 -8.14 8.03 -18.32
N SER A 52 -7.35 7.28 -17.53
CA SER A 52 -7.83 6.55 -16.35
C SER A 52 -8.35 7.50 -15.27
N LEU A 53 -7.65 8.61 -15.04
CA LEU A 53 -8.06 9.65 -14.10
C LEU A 53 -9.37 10.34 -14.53
N LEU A 54 -9.50 10.69 -15.82
CA LEU A 54 -10.70 11.31 -16.38
C LEU A 54 -11.90 10.35 -16.41
N SER A 55 -11.65 9.04 -16.51
CA SER A 55 -12.69 8.00 -16.41
C SER A 55 -13.03 7.61 -14.97
N SER A 56 -12.50 8.34 -13.97
CA SER A 56 -12.70 8.09 -12.53
C SER A 56 -12.17 6.73 -12.04
N ASP A 57 -11.28 6.09 -12.81
CA ASP A 57 -10.56 4.89 -12.40
C ASP A 57 -9.25 5.30 -11.70
N TYR A 58 -9.39 5.72 -10.45
CA TYR A 58 -8.27 6.25 -9.66
C TYR A 58 -7.23 5.18 -9.32
N GLU A 59 -7.64 3.91 -9.18
CA GLU A 59 -6.72 2.80 -8.88
C GLU A 59 -5.79 2.54 -10.06
N LYS A 60 -6.35 2.51 -11.27
CA LYS A 60 -5.54 2.33 -12.48
C LYS A 60 -4.68 3.55 -12.78
N ALA A 61 -5.22 4.76 -12.57
CA ALA A 61 -4.47 5.99 -12.73
C ALA A 61 -3.23 6.03 -11.82
N SER A 62 -3.36 5.67 -10.54
CA SER A 62 -2.23 5.68 -9.60
C SER A 62 -1.12 4.72 -10.02
N LEU A 63 -1.48 3.51 -10.47
CA LEU A 63 -0.50 2.53 -10.94
C LEU A 63 0.26 3.00 -12.18
N GLU A 64 -0.41 3.68 -13.11
CA GLU A 64 0.26 4.19 -14.32
C GLU A 64 1.11 5.43 -14.03
N PHE A 65 0.73 6.26 -13.08
CA PHE A 65 1.55 7.35 -12.57
C PHE A 65 2.80 6.83 -11.83
N GLU A 66 2.70 5.77 -11.03
CA GLU A 66 3.87 5.09 -10.44
C GLU A 66 4.82 4.53 -11.52
N GLU A 67 4.27 4.04 -12.63
CA GLU A 67 5.06 3.57 -13.77
C GLU A 67 5.82 4.70 -14.48
N VAL A 68 5.28 5.94 -14.51
CA VAL A 68 5.99 7.13 -14.99
C VAL A 68 7.23 7.38 -14.13
N GLU A 69 7.11 7.33 -12.80
CA GLU A 69 8.25 7.53 -11.90
C GLU A 69 9.28 6.41 -12.03
N ARG A 70 8.81 5.16 -12.20
CA ARG A 70 9.67 3.98 -12.34
C ARG A 70 10.52 4.02 -13.61
N GLN A 71 9.96 4.49 -14.73
CA GLN A 71 10.60 4.51 -16.05
C GLN A 71 11.27 5.85 -16.36
N HIS A 72 10.76 6.96 -15.82
CA HIS A 72 11.21 8.32 -16.11
C HIS A 72 11.45 9.15 -14.83
N PRO A 73 12.45 8.78 -13.99
CA PRO A 73 12.66 9.36 -12.65
C PRO A 73 12.92 10.87 -12.64
N TYR A 74 13.42 11.43 -13.75
CA TYR A 74 13.78 12.85 -13.87
C TYR A 74 12.86 13.64 -14.79
N SER A 75 11.74 13.06 -15.23
CA SER A 75 10.79 13.81 -16.04
C SER A 75 10.09 14.90 -15.20
N GLU A 76 9.77 16.04 -15.82
CA GLU A 76 8.99 17.10 -15.17
C GLU A 76 7.63 16.62 -14.66
N TRP A 77 7.11 15.53 -15.22
CA TRP A 77 5.84 14.92 -14.84
C TRP A 77 5.93 14.08 -13.56
N ALA A 78 7.07 13.43 -13.29
CA ALA A 78 7.31 12.72 -12.03
C ALA A 78 7.26 13.68 -10.82
N LYS A 79 7.66 14.94 -10.99
CA LYS A 79 7.56 15.96 -9.94
C LYS A 79 6.13 16.42 -9.64
N LYS A 80 5.20 16.25 -10.56
CA LYS A 80 3.82 16.75 -10.41
C LYS A 80 2.92 15.79 -9.61
N GLN A 81 3.42 14.59 -9.32
CA GLN A 81 2.77 13.58 -8.48
C GLN A 81 2.97 13.81 -6.96
N LEU A 82 3.92 14.68 -6.57
CA LEU A 82 4.13 15.12 -5.19
C LEU A 82 3.24 16.33 -4.86
#